data_AF-A0A2W2DMH2-F1
#
_entry.id   AF-A0A2W2DMH2-F1
#
_cell.length_a   1.000
_cell.length_b   1.000
_cell.length_c   1.000
_cell.angle_alpha   90.00
_cell.angle_beta   90.00
_cell.angle_gamma   90.00
#
_symmetry.space_group_name_H-M   'P 1'
#
loop_
_entity.id
_entity.type
_entity.pdbx_description
1 polymer ?
#
loop_
_entity_poly.entity_id
_entity_poly.type
_entity_poly.pdbx_seq_one_letter_code
_entity_poly.pdbx_strand_id
1 'polypeptide(L)' 'MTTRERAYAKASNQHANQFTEMWVVGSPEDLAVMIHAARATGRLVYVSAPHQMGGDDTRHRRYLRLRTQ' A
#
# COMPACT_ATOMS: atom_id res chain seq x y z
N MET A 1 31.95 5.00 11.58
CA MET A 1 31.08 4.79 10.40
C MET A 1 31.95 4.70 9.16
N THR A 2 32.04 3.51 8.55
CA THR A 2 32.90 3.25 7.39
C THR A 2 32.16 3.52 6.07
N THR A 3 32.90 3.75 4.98
CA THR A 3 32.32 4.00 3.64
C THR A 3 31.38 2.88 3.18
N ARG A 4 31.63 1.65 3.63
CA ARG A 4 30.81 0.45 3.36
C ARG A 4 29.48 0.48 4.11
N GLU A 5 29.47 0.94 5.35
CA GLU A 5 28.25 1.11 6.16
C GLU A 5 27.33 2.19 5.57
N ARG A 6 27.90 3.30 5.07
CA ARG A 6 27.12 4.34 4.36
C ARG A 6 26.49 3.83 3.07
N ALA A 7 27.21 3.04 2.28
CA ALA A 7 26.68 2.46 1.05
C ALA A 7 25.54 1.47 1.34
N TYR A 8 25.70 0.61 2.35
CA TYR A 8 24.65 -0.31 2.79
C TYR A 8 23.41 0.43 3.31
N ALA A 9 23.59 1.44 4.17
CA ALA A 9 22.48 2.24 4.68
C ALA A 9 21.74 2.97 3.54
N LYS A 10 22.47 3.51 2.56
CA LYS A 10 21.88 4.17 1.38
C LYS A 10 21.08 3.17 0.52
N ALA A 11 21.66 2.01 0.20
CA ALA A 11 20.98 0.98 -0.58
C ALA A 11 19.76 0.40 0.16
N SER A 12 19.87 0.17 1.47
CA SER A 12 18.78 -0.26 2.34
C SER A 12 17.66 0.78 2.38
N ASN A 13 17.99 2.07 2.51
CA ASN A 13 17.00 3.14 2.44
C ASN A 13 16.36 3.26 1.06
N GLN A 14 17.12 2.98 0.00
CA GLN A 14 16.61 3.02 -1.38
C GLN A 14 15.64 1.86 -1.66
N HIS A 15 15.91 0.64 -1.15
CA HIS A 15 14.96 -0.48 -1.17
C HIS A 15 13.74 -0.20 -0.28
N ALA A 16 13.97 0.37 0.90
CA ALA A 16 12.91 0.75 1.85
C ALA A 16 11.91 1.78 1.30
N ASN A 17 12.28 2.51 0.24
CA ASN A 17 11.49 3.50 -0.47
C ASN A 17 10.81 2.98 -1.75
N GLN A 18 10.96 1.69 -2.06
CA GLN A 18 10.20 1.10 -3.16
C GLN A 18 8.81 0.75 -2.64
N PHE A 19 7.80 1.24 -3.36
CA PHE A 19 6.40 0.96 -3.06
C PHE A 19 5.70 0.40 -4.30
N THR A 20 4.81 -0.55 -4.08
CA THR A 20 3.79 -0.93 -5.04
C THR A 20 2.55 -0.08 -4.80
N GLU A 21 2.12 0.62 -5.85
CA GLU A 21 0.96 1.51 -5.82
C GLU A 21 -0.15 0.89 -6.65
N MET A 22 -1.37 0.83 -6.11
CA MET A 22 -2.49 0.24 -6.83
C MET A 22 -3.83 0.86 -6.45
N TRP A 23 -4.76 0.82 -7.40
CA TRP A 23 -6.17 1.13 -7.18
C TRP A 23 -6.95 -0.17 -7.05
N VAL A 24 -7.82 -0.21 -6.05
CA VAL A 24 -8.72 -1.33 -5.83
C VAL A 24 -10.16 -0.85 -5.83
N VAL A 25 -11.05 -1.65 -6.41
CA VAL A 25 -12.49 -1.39 -6.48
C VAL A 25 -13.23 -2.63 -6.02
N GLY A 26 -14.20 -2.47 -5.13
CA GLY A 26 -14.98 -3.58 -4.59
C GLY A 26 -16.11 -3.10 -3.69
N SER A 27 -16.91 -4.04 -3.19
CA SER A 27 -17.86 -3.74 -2.12
C SER A 27 -17.11 -3.22 -0.88
N PRO A 28 -17.75 -2.40 -0.03
CA PRO A 28 -17.15 -1.98 1.25
C PRO A 28 -16.59 -3.16 2.07
N GLU A 29 -17.30 -4.28 2.07
CA GLU A 29 -16.98 -5.48 2.83
C GLU A 29 -15.74 -6.19 2.26
N ASP A 30 -15.68 -6.40 0.94
CA ASP A 30 -14.54 -7.05 0.29
C ASP A 30 -13.28 -6.20 0.43
N LEU A 31 -13.42 -4.87 0.30
CA LEU A 31 -12.31 -3.95 0.52
C LEU A 31 -11.81 -4.01 1.96
N ALA A 32 -12.70 -4.09 2.95
CA ALA A 32 -12.31 -4.20 4.36
C ALA A 32 -11.49 -5.47 4.61
N VAL A 33 -11.92 -6.61 4.08
CA VAL A 33 -11.19 -7.90 4.19
C VAL A 33 -9.82 -7.81 3.54
N MET A 34 -9.75 -7.31 2.32
CA MET A 34 -8.48 -7.20 1.59
C MET A 34 -7.51 -6.21 2.24
N ILE A 35 -8.00 -5.06 2.71
CA ILE A 35 -7.16 -4.09 3.45
C ILE A 35 -6.66 -4.71 4.75
N HIS A 36 -7.51 -5.47 5.47
CA HIS A 36 -7.11 -6.18 6.66
C HIS A 36 -6.00 -7.20 6.36
N ALA A 37 -6.16 -8.01 5.32
CA ALA A 37 -5.14 -8.97 4.88
C ALA A 37 -3.82 -8.26 4.50
N ALA A 38 -3.89 -7.17 3.72
CA ALA A 38 -2.72 -6.38 3.34
C ALA A 38 -2.00 -5.79 4.57
N ARG A 39 -2.77 -5.29 5.56
CA ARG A 39 -2.22 -4.80 6.83
C ARG A 39 -1.53 -5.90 7.62
N ALA A 40 -2.10 -7.11 7.66
CA ALA A 40 -1.54 -8.25 8.38
C ALA A 40 -0.17 -8.68 7.84
N THR A 41 0.14 -8.42 6.56
CA THR A 41 1.48 -8.66 6.01
C THR A 41 2.56 -7.69 6.52
N GLY A 42 2.17 -6.60 7.20
CA GLY A 42 3.08 -5.52 7.59
C GLY A 42 3.56 -4.66 6.43
N ARG A 43 3.06 -4.89 5.21
CA ARG A 43 3.47 -4.16 4.00
C ARG A 43 2.58 -2.97 3.68
N LEU A 44 1.36 -2.89 4.22
CA LEU A 44 0.47 -1.76 3.96
C LEU A 44 1.02 -0.48 4.60
N VAL A 45 1.36 0.51 3.76
CA VAL A 45 1.91 1.81 4.18
C VAL A 45 0.84 2.89 4.17
N TYR A 46 -0.04 2.87 3.17
CA TYR A 46 -1.11 3.86 3.03
C TYR A 46 -2.36 3.25 2.41
N VAL A 47 -3.51 3.73 2.84
CA VAL A 47 -4.82 3.50 2.24
C VAL A 47 -5.58 4.82 2.19
N SER A 48 -6.14 5.16 1.03
CA SER A 48 -6.96 6.37 0.89
C SER A 48 -8.32 6.21 1.55
N ALA A 49 -8.99 7.34 1.77
CA ALA A 49 -10.42 7.34 2.06
C ALA A 49 -11.21 6.59 0.94
N PRO A 50 -12.32 5.93 1.30
CA PRO A 50 -13.21 5.34 0.31
C PRO A 50 -13.81 6.41 -0.60
N HIS A 51 -13.83 6.16 -1.90
CA HIS A 51 -14.55 6.97 -2.86
C HIS A 51 -15.61 6.10 -3.53
N GLN A 52 -16.90 6.45 -3.39
CA GLN A 52 -17.96 5.70 -4.04
C GLN A 52 -17.83 5.78 -5.55
N MET A 53 -18.07 4.67 -6.23
CA MET A 53 -18.19 4.65 -7.69
C MET A 53 -19.49 5.38 -8.06
N GLY A 54 -19.43 6.34 -8.98
CA GLY A 54 -20.60 7.17 -9.30
C GLY A 54 -21.77 6.39 -9.89
N GLY A 55 -22.96 7.00 -9.87
CA GLY A 55 -24.21 6.38 -10.35
C GLY A 55 -24.78 5.37 -9.35
N ASP A 56 -25.31 4.25 -9.85
CA ASP A 56 -25.90 3.18 -9.04
C ASP A 56 -24.87 2.13 -8.58
N ASP A 57 -23.57 2.40 -8.78
CA ASP A 57 -22.51 1.49 -8.37
C ASP A 57 -22.26 1.61 -6.85
N THR A 58 -22.62 0.55 -6.12
CA THR A 58 -22.44 0.46 -4.67
C THR A 58 -20.99 0.21 -4.25
N ARG A 59 -20.10 -0.04 -5.22
CA ARG A 59 -18.69 -0.28 -4.96
C ARG A 59 -17.98 1.01 -4.59
N HIS A 60 -16.87 0.84 -3.90
CA HIS A 60 -15.96 1.91 -3.57
C HIS A 60 -14.62 1.67 -4.25
N ARG A 61 -13.91 2.75 -4.53
CA ARG A 61 -12.52 2.76 -4.98
C ARG A 61 -11.62 3.27 -3.87
N ARG A 62 -10.48 2.61 -3.68
CA ARG A 62 -9.42 3.06 -2.77
C ARG A 62 -8.05 2.92 -3.43
N TYR A 63 -7.15 3.81 -3.09
CA TYR A 63 -5.74 3.74 -3.45
C TYR A 63 -4.95 3.11 -2.30
N LEU A 64 -4.07 2.17 -2.63
CA LEU A 64 -3.20 1.48 -1.69
C LEU A 64 -1.73 1.71 -2.05
N ARG A 65 -0.90 1.88 -1.02
CA ARG A 65 0.55 1.85 -1.13
C ARG A 65 1.10 0.73 -0.26
N LEU A 66 1.79 -0.22 -0.87
CA LEU A 66 2.42 -1.36 -0.22
C LEU A 66 3.94 -1.22 -0.30
N ARG A 67 4.65 -1.63 0.74
CA ARG A 67 6.11 -1.74 0.70
C ARG A 67 6.51 -2.88 -0.24
N THR A 68 7.43 -2.61 -1.15
CA THR A 68 8.06 -3.65 -1.97
C THR A 68 9.06 -4.42 -1.09
N GLN A 69 9.14 -5.74 -1.28
CA GLN A 69 10.15 -6.57 -0.61
C GLN A 69 11.46 -6.52 -1.37
#